data_AF-A0A660VH61-F1
#
_entry.id   AF-A0A660VH61-F1
#
_cell.length_a   1.000
_cell.length_b   1.000
_cell.length_c   1.000
_cell.angle_alpha   90.00
_cell.angle_beta   90.00
_cell.angle_gamma   90.00
#
_symmetry.space_group_name_H-M   'P 1'
#
loop_
_entity.id
_entity.type
_entity.pdbx_description
1 polymer ?
#
loop_
_entity_poly.entity_id
_entity_poly.type
_entity_poly.pdbx_seq_one_letter_code
_entity_poly.pdbx_strand_id
1 'polypeptide(L)'
;RGDDKTLYQAIVFNLGLLMVEEYKGFVDGGLPDWFWEGFAHYLEYEIFDNVANNCNDEALGTSGLSGRHLRKRVKALVRRKRYPKITDFGELNVSRLGAMERLVAWSLIDWIKNAYGPRKLELFIRIVKRTKSQAQAFRDAIGVKYTDVMDEWAAWVRENY
;
A
#
# COMPACT_ATOMS: atom_id res chain seq x y z
N ARG A 1 15.61 12.18 -25.09
CA ARG A 1 15.28 13.24 -24.11
C ARG A 1 14.26 12.67 -23.14
N GLY A 2 14.67 12.11 -22.00
CA GLY A 2 13.73 11.43 -21.10
C GLY A 2 14.37 10.75 -19.90
N ASP A 3 15.42 11.32 -19.33
CA ASP A 3 16.21 10.64 -18.30
C ASP A 3 15.86 11.13 -16.89
N ASP A 4 16.04 12.42 -16.62
CA ASP A 4 16.03 12.97 -15.25
C ASP A 4 14.71 12.77 -14.49
N LYS A 5 13.55 12.95 -15.15
CA LYS A 5 12.25 12.79 -14.47
C LYS A 5 11.97 11.33 -14.14
N THR A 6 12.29 10.43 -15.07
CA THR A 6 12.10 8.98 -14.88
C THR A 6 13.03 8.47 -13.78
N LEU A 7 14.29 8.90 -13.81
CA LEU A 7 15.27 8.62 -12.78
C LEU A 7 14.82 9.18 -11.42
N TYR A 8 14.37 10.43 -11.36
CA TYR A 8 13.89 11.02 -10.11
C TYR A 8 12.67 10.27 -9.55
N GLN A 9 11.74 9.86 -10.41
CA GLN A 9 10.60 9.06 -10.00
C GLN A 9 11.02 7.69 -9.45
N ALA A 10 12.01 7.03 -10.09
CA ALA A 10 12.58 5.79 -9.58
C ALA A 10 13.30 5.98 -8.24
N ILE A 11 14.04 7.08 -8.05
CA ILE A 11 14.68 7.42 -6.78
C ILE A 11 13.63 7.56 -5.67
N VAL A 12 12.55 8.30 -5.91
CA VAL A 12 11.46 8.48 -4.93
C VAL A 12 10.83 7.16 -4.53
N PHE A 13 10.53 6.29 -5.50
CA PHE A 13 9.98 4.97 -5.23
C PHE A 13 10.93 4.13 -4.35
N ASN A 14 12.22 4.05 -4.72
CA ASN A 14 13.21 3.30 -3.95
C ASN A 14 13.47 3.89 -2.56
N LEU A 15 13.41 5.22 -2.40
CA LEU A 15 13.46 5.85 -1.07
C LEU A 15 12.27 5.42 -0.20
N GLY A 16 11.08 5.25 -0.79
CA GLY A 16 9.92 4.69 -0.11
C GLY A 16 10.20 3.29 0.44
N LEU A 17 10.80 2.42 -0.37
CA LEU A 17 11.20 1.08 0.03
C LEU A 17 12.26 1.11 1.14
N LEU A 18 13.31 1.91 0.98
CA LEU A 18 14.40 2.05 1.96
C LEU A 18 13.91 2.60 3.30
N MET A 19 13.00 3.58 3.28
CA MET A 19 12.40 4.09 4.52
C MET A 19 11.68 2.98 5.27
N VAL A 20 10.92 2.13 4.58
CA VAL A 20 10.26 0.98 5.21
C VAL A 20 11.29 -0.02 5.75
N GLU A 21 12.42 -0.23 5.07
CA GLU A 21 13.51 -1.08 5.55
C GLU A 21 14.21 -0.54 6.80
N GLU A 22 14.44 0.77 6.91
CA GLU A 22 14.95 1.38 8.15
C GLU A 22 14.02 1.12 9.34
N TYR A 23 12.73 0.96 9.07
CA TYR A 23 11.76 0.48 10.04
C TYR A 23 11.69 -1.05 10.15
N LYS A 24 12.73 -1.79 9.78
CA LYS A 24 12.79 -3.26 9.84
C LYS A 24 11.66 -3.92 9.04
N GLY A 25 11.37 -3.37 7.86
CA GLY A 25 10.23 -3.69 7.02
C GLY A 25 10.28 -5.10 6.44
N PHE A 26 10.85 -5.23 5.25
CA PHE A 26 10.85 -6.45 4.44
C PHE A 26 11.91 -7.45 4.91
N VAL A 27 13.18 -7.06 5.05
CA VAL A 27 14.28 -7.98 5.38
C VAL A 27 14.08 -8.65 6.75
N ASP A 28 13.66 -7.86 7.74
CA ASP A 28 13.37 -8.34 9.10
C ASP A 28 11.92 -8.87 9.26
N GLY A 29 11.13 -8.85 8.18
CA GLY A 29 9.71 -9.22 8.17
C GLY A 29 8.89 -8.49 9.23
N GLY A 30 9.21 -7.23 9.53
CA GLY A 30 8.52 -6.40 10.51
C GLY A 30 7.27 -5.72 9.99
N LEU A 31 7.10 -5.66 8.68
CA LEU A 31 5.91 -5.14 8.02
C LEU A 31 5.47 -6.08 6.90
N PRO A 32 4.16 -6.17 6.61
CA PRO A 32 3.67 -7.01 5.53
C PRO A 32 4.04 -6.41 4.17
N ASP A 33 4.28 -7.26 3.17
CA ASP A 33 4.77 -6.84 1.86
C ASP A 33 3.82 -5.89 1.13
N TRP A 34 2.51 -6.02 1.35
CA TRP A 34 1.55 -5.05 0.80
C TRP A 34 1.81 -3.65 1.33
N PHE A 35 2.22 -3.49 2.59
CA PHE A 35 2.51 -2.19 3.17
C PHE A 35 3.75 -1.59 2.52
N TRP A 36 4.77 -2.41 2.31
CA TRP A 36 6.02 -2.01 1.67
C TRP A 36 5.80 -1.44 0.27
N GLU A 37 5.14 -2.20 -0.61
CA GLU A 37 4.80 -1.76 -1.97
C GLU A 37 3.81 -0.60 -1.98
N GLY A 38 2.76 -0.70 -1.15
CA GLY A 38 1.71 0.32 -1.06
C GLY A 38 2.26 1.68 -0.65
N PHE A 39 3.21 1.70 0.30
CA PHE A 39 3.83 2.94 0.79
C PHE A 39 4.76 3.57 -0.25
N ALA A 40 5.57 2.77 -0.95
CA ALA A 40 6.43 3.27 -2.02
C ALA A 40 5.61 3.88 -3.17
N HIS A 41 4.54 3.21 -3.59
CA HIS A 41 3.60 3.76 -4.57
C HIS A 41 2.87 5.00 -4.06
N TYR A 42 2.54 5.06 -2.76
CA TYR A 42 1.89 6.23 -2.18
C TYR A 42 2.77 7.47 -2.33
N LEU A 43 4.04 7.37 -1.95
CA LEU A 43 4.99 8.48 -2.08
C LEU A 43 5.23 8.88 -3.54
N GLU A 44 5.40 7.90 -4.42
CA GLU A 44 5.55 8.14 -5.85
C GLU A 44 4.34 8.90 -6.43
N TYR A 45 3.12 8.47 -6.07
CA TYR A 45 1.91 9.11 -6.53
C TYR A 45 1.76 10.55 -6.01
N GLU A 46 2.05 10.81 -4.75
CA GLU A 46 1.91 12.15 -4.16
C GLU A 46 2.87 13.17 -4.80
N ILE A 47 4.03 12.73 -5.31
CA ILE A 47 5.02 13.62 -5.94
C ILE A 47 4.76 13.78 -7.44
N PHE A 48 4.34 12.72 -8.14
CA PHE A 48 4.27 12.72 -9.61
C PHE A 48 2.85 12.62 -10.19
N ASP A 49 1.83 12.42 -9.37
CA ASP A 49 0.46 12.05 -9.77
C ASP A 49 0.44 10.86 -10.75
N ASN A 50 1.41 9.96 -10.57
CA ASN A 50 1.67 8.83 -11.44
C ASN A 50 2.49 7.77 -10.69
N VAL A 51 2.22 6.50 -10.98
CA VAL A 51 3.05 5.37 -10.56
C VAL A 51 3.68 4.74 -11.79
N ALA A 52 4.96 4.43 -11.75
CA ALA A 52 5.68 3.80 -12.86
C ALA A 52 6.63 2.70 -12.42
N ASN A 53 7.08 2.75 -11.16
CA ASN A 53 8.04 1.81 -10.60
C ASN A 53 7.32 0.75 -9.78
N ASN A 54 7.91 -0.44 -9.67
CA ASN A 54 7.39 -1.57 -8.91
C ASN A 54 8.57 -2.31 -8.29
N CYS A 55 8.38 -2.93 -7.12
CA CYS A 55 9.34 -3.90 -6.63
C CYS A 55 9.12 -5.23 -7.38
N ASN A 56 9.85 -5.42 -8.47
CA ASN A 56 9.82 -6.67 -9.22
C ASN A 56 11.01 -7.53 -8.83
N ASP A 57 10.74 -8.77 -8.44
CA ASP A 57 11.74 -9.83 -8.51
C ASP A 57 11.94 -10.18 -9.99
N GLU A 58 13.18 -10.06 -10.50
CA GLU A 58 13.53 -10.28 -11.91
C GLU A 58 13.09 -11.67 -12.42
N ALA A 59 12.87 -12.62 -11.51
CA ALA A 59 12.46 -13.99 -11.84
C ALA A 59 10.94 -14.16 -12.13
N LEU A 60 10.07 -13.23 -11.69
CA LEU A 60 8.62 -13.40 -11.77
C LEU A 60 7.97 -12.15 -12.36
N GLY A 61 7.70 -12.20 -13.68
CA GLY A 61 7.04 -11.16 -14.48
C GLY A 61 5.56 -10.92 -14.11
N THR A 62 5.29 -10.65 -12.83
CA THR A 62 3.97 -10.25 -12.37
C THR A 62 3.60 -8.86 -12.89
N SER A 63 2.30 -8.67 -13.12
CA SER A 63 1.77 -7.37 -13.55
C SER A 63 1.94 -6.35 -12.42
N GLY A 64 2.82 -5.37 -12.64
CA GLY A 64 3.01 -4.23 -11.75
C GLY A 64 1.83 -3.25 -11.78
N LEU A 65 1.76 -2.40 -10.77
CA LEU A 65 0.93 -1.20 -10.78
C LEU A 65 1.62 -0.11 -11.60
N SER A 66 0.90 0.52 -12.52
CA SER A 66 1.39 1.70 -13.24
C SER A 66 0.24 2.62 -13.65
N GLY A 67 0.58 3.87 -13.95
CA GLY A 67 -0.31 4.88 -14.50
C GLY A 67 -0.83 5.91 -13.49
N ARG A 68 -1.73 6.76 -13.99
CA ARG A 68 -2.34 7.89 -13.29
C ARG A 68 -3.74 7.56 -12.76
N HIS A 69 -4.35 8.53 -12.08
CA HIS A 69 -5.75 8.51 -11.65
C HIS A 69 -6.10 7.29 -10.79
N LEU A 70 -5.20 6.93 -9.86
CA LEU A 70 -5.37 5.75 -9.02
C LEU A 70 -6.68 5.81 -8.21
N ARG A 71 -7.02 6.97 -7.64
CA ARG A 71 -8.31 7.19 -6.94
C ARG A 71 -9.52 6.79 -7.79
N LYS A 72 -9.57 7.22 -9.06
CA LYS A 72 -10.66 6.86 -10.00
C LYS A 72 -10.72 5.35 -10.27
N ARG A 73 -9.56 4.69 -10.39
CA ARG A 73 -9.47 3.23 -10.57
C ARG A 73 -9.99 2.49 -9.35
N VAL A 74 -9.59 2.91 -8.15
CA VAL A 74 -10.08 2.32 -6.90
C VAL A 74 -11.57 2.53 -6.74
N LYS A 75 -12.09 3.74 -6.97
CA LYS A 75 -13.55 4.01 -6.94
C LYS A 75 -14.31 3.08 -7.88
N ALA A 76 -13.77 2.82 -9.07
CA ALA A 76 -14.37 1.87 -10.01
C ALA A 76 -14.35 0.42 -9.50
N LEU A 77 -13.27 -0.02 -8.82
CA LEU A 77 -13.17 -1.34 -8.19
C LEU A 77 -14.20 -1.50 -7.07
N VAL A 78 -14.30 -0.51 -6.18
CA VAL A 78 -15.24 -0.51 -5.06
C VAL A 78 -16.69 -0.49 -5.56
N ARG A 79 -17.02 0.33 -6.55
CA ARG A 79 -18.35 0.36 -7.18
C ARG A 79 -18.74 -1.00 -7.77
N ARG A 80 -17.77 -1.70 -8.37
CA ARG A 80 -17.99 -3.03 -8.97
C ARG A 80 -17.90 -4.17 -7.95
N LYS A 81 -17.57 -3.88 -6.68
CA LYS A 81 -17.25 -4.88 -5.65
C LYS A 81 -16.20 -5.89 -6.12
N ARG A 82 -15.21 -5.42 -6.87
CA ARG A 82 -14.09 -6.23 -7.42
C ARG A 82 -12.79 -5.79 -6.78
N TYR A 83 -12.62 -6.10 -5.50
CA TYR A 83 -11.39 -5.87 -4.76
C TYR A 83 -11.09 -7.09 -3.90
N PRO A 84 -9.81 -7.47 -3.71
CA PRO A 84 -9.43 -8.61 -2.88
C PRO A 84 -9.68 -8.29 -1.41
N LYS A 85 -9.94 -9.31 -0.58
CA LYS A 85 -10.01 -9.09 0.87
C LYS A 85 -8.59 -9.01 1.44
N ILE A 86 -8.39 -8.21 2.47
CA ILE A 86 -7.08 -8.14 3.15
C ILE A 86 -6.64 -9.49 3.75
N THR A 87 -7.60 -10.37 4.08
CA THR A 87 -7.32 -11.75 4.49
C THR A 87 -6.72 -12.61 3.38
N ASP A 88 -6.95 -12.24 2.11
CA ASP A 88 -6.51 -13.02 0.95
C ASP A 88 -5.10 -12.61 0.51
N PHE A 89 -4.77 -11.31 0.62
CA PHE A 89 -3.48 -10.79 0.17
C PHE A 89 -2.54 -10.29 1.28
N GLY A 90 -3.02 -10.15 2.52
CA GLY A 90 -2.27 -9.54 3.62
C GLY A 90 -1.00 -10.30 3.99
N GLU A 91 -0.96 -11.61 3.73
CA GLU A 91 0.18 -12.49 4.00
C GLU A 91 0.93 -12.91 2.71
N LEU A 92 0.56 -12.35 1.56
CA LEU A 92 1.29 -12.61 0.32
C LEU A 92 2.63 -11.89 0.35
N ASN A 93 3.63 -12.53 -0.24
CA ASN A 93 4.90 -11.87 -0.50
C ASN A 93 4.80 -10.96 -1.74
N VAL A 94 5.77 -10.07 -1.89
CA VAL A 94 5.84 -9.05 -2.94
C VAL A 94 5.71 -9.65 -4.34
N SER A 95 6.30 -10.82 -4.57
CA SER A 95 6.26 -11.52 -5.87
C SER A 95 4.91 -12.15 -6.20
N ARG A 96 4.00 -12.26 -5.23
CA ARG A 96 2.62 -12.74 -5.40
C ARG A 96 1.58 -11.64 -5.39
N LEU A 97 1.95 -10.40 -5.06
CA LEU A 97 1.06 -9.27 -5.23
C LEU A 97 0.87 -9.03 -6.74
N GLY A 98 -0.37 -8.96 -7.20
CA GLY A 98 -0.72 -8.53 -8.54
C GLY A 98 -1.00 -7.03 -8.60
N ALA A 99 -1.30 -6.52 -9.79
CA ALA A 99 -1.65 -5.11 -9.98
C ALA A 99 -2.88 -4.68 -9.16
N MET A 100 -3.81 -5.60 -8.88
CA MET A 100 -5.01 -5.29 -8.10
C MET A 100 -4.68 -5.18 -6.60
N GLU A 101 -3.91 -6.12 -6.06
CA GLU A 101 -3.45 -6.12 -4.67
C GLU A 101 -2.59 -4.89 -4.40
N ARG A 102 -1.64 -4.55 -5.29
CA ARG A 102 -0.81 -3.33 -5.19
C ARG A 102 -1.66 -2.06 -5.23
N LEU A 103 -2.68 -1.98 -6.09
CA LEU A 103 -3.58 -0.83 -6.15
C LEU A 103 -4.41 -0.68 -4.86
N VAL A 104 -4.87 -1.79 -4.28
CA VAL A 104 -5.59 -1.78 -3.00
C VAL A 104 -4.64 -1.41 -1.85
N ALA A 105 -3.42 -1.94 -1.85
CA ALA A 105 -2.39 -1.64 -0.88
C ALA A 105 -2.05 -0.13 -0.85
N TRP A 106 -1.81 0.47 -2.02
CA TRP A 106 -1.66 1.92 -2.17
C TRP A 106 -2.84 2.68 -1.53
N SER A 107 -4.06 2.25 -1.83
CA SER A 107 -5.28 2.89 -1.33
C SER A 107 -5.48 2.71 0.18
N LEU A 108 -5.01 1.61 0.76
CA LEU A 108 -5.04 1.39 2.22
C LEU A 108 -4.11 2.36 2.93
N ILE A 109 -2.92 2.65 2.38
CA ILE A 109 -2.03 3.68 2.91
C ILE A 109 -2.71 5.06 2.86
N ASP A 110 -3.29 5.43 1.72
CA ASP A 110 -4.01 6.70 1.55
C ASP A 110 -5.18 6.82 2.54
N TRP A 111 -5.98 5.75 2.69
CA TRP A 111 -7.10 5.68 3.63
C TRP A 111 -6.65 5.83 5.08
N ILE A 112 -5.68 5.03 5.55
CA ILE A 112 -5.22 5.11 6.95
C ILE A 112 -4.70 6.52 7.24
N LYS A 113 -3.89 7.09 6.33
CA LYS A 113 -3.34 8.43 6.51
C LYS A 113 -4.41 9.51 6.53
N ASN A 114 -5.37 9.49 5.60
CA ASN A 114 -6.30 10.60 5.43
C ASN A 114 -7.58 10.47 6.29
N ALA A 115 -8.03 9.25 6.59
CA ALA A 115 -9.19 9.03 7.46
C ALA A 115 -8.83 9.10 8.95
N TYR A 116 -7.65 8.60 9.33
CA TYR A 116 -7.24 8.47 10.74
C TYR A 116 -6.07 9.36 11.14
N GLY A 117 -5.33 9.90 10.16
CA GLY A 117 -4.19 10.77 10.38
C GLY A 117 -2.85 10.04 10.44
N PRO A 118 -1.73 10.76 10.21
CA PRO A 118 -0.40 10.17 10.14
C PRO A 118 0.06 9.50 11.45
N ARG A 119 -0.37 10.01 12.61
CA ARG A 119 -0.06 9.41 13.92
C ARG A 119 -0.65 8.00 14.07
N LYS A 120 -1.79 7.74 13.44
CA LYS A 120 -2.44 6.42 13.48
C LYS A 120 -1.74 5.44 12.56
N LEU A 121 -1.28 5.89 11.39
CA LEU A 121 -0.39 5.11 10.52
C LEU A 121 0.93 4.75 11.22
N GLU A 122 1.55 5.71 11.90
CA GLU A 122 2.76 5.46 12.69
C GLU A 122 2.52 4.43 13.80
N LEU A 123 1.42 4.57 14.53
CA LEU A 123 1.05 3.61 15.58
C LEU A 123 0.80 2.21 15.01
N PHE A 124 0.14 2.11 13.85
CA PHE A 124 -0.04 0.84 13.13
C PHE A 124 1.31 0.16 12.88
N ILE A 125 2.27 0.87 12.27
CA ILE A 125 3.63 0.36 11.99
C ILE A 125 4.28 -0.15 13.28
N ARG A 126 4.26 0.65 14.35
CA ARG A 126 4.87 0.28 15.65
C ARG A 126 4.26 -1.00 16.22
N ILE A 127 2.95 -1.16 16.12
CA ILE A 127 2.25 -2.34 16.66
C ILE A 127 2.55 -3.58 15.81
N VAL A 128 2.45 -3.50 14.48
CA VAL A 128 2.78 -4.64 13.59
C VAL A 128 4.20 -5.12 13.86
N LYS A 129 5.18 -4.22 13.96
CA LYS A 129 6.56 -4.60 14.23
C LYS A 129 6.74 -5.35 15.56
N ARG A 130 6.06 -4.89 16.61
CA ARG A 130 6.15 -5.48 17.94
C ARG A 130 5.46 -6.83 18.02
N THR A 131 4.30 -6.97 17.39
CA THR A 131 3.40 -8.12 17.62
C THR A 131 3.37 -9.10 16.45
N LYS A 132 3.91 -8.70 15.30
CA LYS A 132 3.81 -9.42 14.02
C LYS A 132 2.36 -9.77 13.65
N SER A 133 1.40 -8.95 14.10
CA SER A 133 -0.04 -9.19 13.91
C SER A 133 -0.72 -7.97 13.31
N GLN A 134 -1.10 -8.08 12.05
CA GLN A 134 -1.86 -7.05 11.32
C GLN A 134 -3.23 -6.83 11.98
N ALA A 135 -3.90 -7.93 12.36
CA ALA A 135 -5.20 -7.87 13.01
C ALA A 135 -5.16 -7.09 14.33
N GLN A 136 -4.12 -7.31 15.14
CA GLN A 136 -3.89 -6.52 16.34
C GLN A 136 -3.60 -5.05 16.01
N ALA A 137 -2.78 -4.77 15.00
CA ALA A 137 -2.44 -3.40 14.64
C ALA A 137 -3.65 -2.61 14.14
N PHE A 138 -4.50 -3.19 13.29
CA PHE A 138 -5.74 -2.53 12.86
C PHE A 138 -6.67 -2.24 14.04
N ARG A 139 -6.86 -3.21 14.94
CA ARG A 139 -7.71 -3.02 16.12
C ARG A 139 -7.15 -1.96 17.07
N ASP A 140 -5.88 -2.07 17.42
CA ASP A 140 -5.29 -1.27 18.49
C ASP A 140 -4.91 0.15 18.00
N ALA A 141 -4.47 0.30 16.75
CA ALA A 141 -4.14 1.61 16.18
C ALA A 141 -5.37 2.31 15.61
N ILE A 142 -6.13 1.61 14.76
CA ILE A 142 -7.19 2.20 13.93
C ILE A 142 -8.57 2.05 14.58
N GLY A 143 -8.76 1.05 15.43
CA GLY A 143 -10.06 0.73 16.05
C GLY A 143 -10.91 -0.22 15.20
N VAL A 144 -10.35 -0.78 14.12
CA VAL A 144 -11.08 -1.57 13.12
C VAL A 144 -10.69 -3.04 13.24
N LYS A 145 -11.68 -3.94 13.25
CA LYS A 145 -11.39 -5.39 13.23
C LYS A 145 -10.84 -5.77 11.85
N TYR A 146 -9.90 -6.71 11.81
CA TYR A 146 -9.26 -7.12 10.56
C TYR A 146 -10.24 -7.59 9.48
N THR A 147 -11.31 -8.27 9.89
CA THR A 147 -12.39 -8.72 9.00
C THR A 147 -13.19 -7.60 8.37
N ASP A 148 -13.21 -6.43 9.01
CA ASP A 148 -14.08 -5.31 8.67
C ASP A 148 -13.30 -4.19 7.92
N VAL A 149 -11.96 -4.30 7.88
CA VAL A 149 -11.06 -3.33 7.24
C VAL A 149 -11.49 -2.98 5.82
N MET A 150 -11.80 -3.99 5.01
CA MET A 150 -12.14 -3.76 3.60
C MET A 150 -13.51 -3.12 3.41
N ASP A 151 -14.44 -3.33 4.35
CA ASP A 151 -15.76 -2.71 4.29
C ASP A 151 -15.68 -1.23 4.70
N GLU A 152 -14.93 -0.92 5.75
CA GLU A 152 -14.67 0.46 6.18
C GLU A 152 -13.86 1.25 5.15
N TRP A 153 -12.79 0.65 4.62
CA TRP A 153 -12.03 1.23 3.51
C TRP A 153 -12.91 1.50 2.29
N ALA A 154 -13.75 0.54 1.90
CA ALA A 154 -14.63 0.70 0.75
C ALA A 154 -15.69 1.78 0.99
N ALA A 155 -16.20 1.93 2.22
CA ALA A 155 -17.09 3.02 2.58
C ALA A 155 -16.41 4.38 2.40
N TRP A 156 -15.21 4.54 2.97
CA TRP A 156 -14.45 5.77 2.85
C TRP A 156 -14.10 6.11 1.38
N VAL A 157 -13.71 5.12 0.57
CA VAL A 157 -13.43 5.32 -0.87
C VAL A 157 -14.66 5.83 -1.62
N ARG A 158 -15.88 5.35 -1.30
CA ARG A 158 -17.10 5.81 -1.99
C ARG A 158 -17.36 7.29 -1.76
N GLU A 159 -17.01 7.79 -0.58
CA GLU A 159 -17.23 9.16 -0.15
C GLU A 159 -16.12 10.11 -0.60
N ASN A 160 -14.87 9.64 -0.63
CA ASN A 160 -13.69 10.52 -0.74
C ASN A 160 -12.96 10.45 -2.09
N TYR A 161 -13.19 9.42 -2.91
CA TYR A 161 -12.61 9.30 -4.26
C TYR A 161 -13.58 9.72 -5.36
#